data_AF-A0A966R054-F1
#
_entry.id   AF-A0A966R054-F1
#
_cell.length_a   1.000
_cell.length_b   1.000
_cell.length_c   1.000
_cell.angle_alpha   90.00
_cell.angle_beta   90.00
_cell.angle_gamma   90.00
#
_symmetry.space_group_name_H-M   'P 1'
#
loop_
_entity.id
_entity.type
_entity.pdbx_description
1 polymer ?
#
loop_
_entity_poly.entity_id
_entity_poly.type
_entity_poly.pdbx_seq_one_letter_code
_entity_poly.pdbx_strand_id
1 'polypeptide(L)'
;MIFGLKKTIKHGKTGMSRTKTYAITKRHQLIDLNQDNVNFKLDFMVQAAGPDNEFQAIVVTQEQLNQVDLNKIEMKSAKHKINGSITANNNKYQNYFLVLKKKDEDSPDFNAEVSVLLEKVEPVPETKPMENFTPAEEQEEAATPLPPFYRRRNFWVGLLVILALIGLFVYYRYFYNKTAVPAPVVAAAPAPAPAPVQSPETQLYKEIAQIPV
;
A
#
# COMPACT_ATOMS: atom_id res chain seq x y z
N MET A 1 -35.00 14.11 -3.92
CA MET A 1 -34.02 14.91 -4.69
C MET A 1 -33.12 13.94 -5.46
N ILE A 2 -33.27 13.87 -6.77
CA ILE A 2 -32.49 12.97 -7.64
C ILE A 2 -31.31 13.78 -8.17
N PHE A 3 -30.11 13.54 -7.65
CA PHE A 3 -28.89 14.15 -8.17
C PHE A 3 -28.49 13.45 -9.47
N GLY A 4 -28.83 14.08 -10.61
CA GLY A 4 -28.35 13.67 -11.93
C GLY A 4 -26.88 13.99 -12.08
N LEU A 5 -26.01 12.99 -12.02
CA LEU A 5 -24.61 13.10 -12.42
C LEU A 5 -24.52 13.35 -13.94
N LYS A 6 -24.14 14.58 -14.31
CA LYS A 6 -23.73 14.89 -15.68
C LYS A 6 -22.42 14.18 -16.00
N LYS A 7 -22.46 13.19 -16.88
CA LYS A 7 -21.28 12.48 -17.40
C LYS A 7 -20.74 13.25 -18.61
N THR A 8 -19.65 13.98 -18.43
CA THR A 8 -18.94 14.70 -19.51
C THR A 8 -18.12 13.68 -20.32
N ILE A 9 -18.50 13.42 -21.57
CA ILE A 9 -17.78 12.51 -22.47
C ILE A 9 -16.74 13.33 -23.26
N LYS A 10 -15.45 13.20 -22.91
CA LYS A 10 -14.35 13.65 -23.78
C LYS A 10 -14.06 12.56 -24.80
N HIS A 11 -14.29 12.85 -26.10
CA HIS A 11 -13.66 12.15 -27.22
C HIS A 11 -12.12 12.30 -27.10
N GLY A 12 -11.26 11.34 -27.42
CA GLY A 12 -11.42 9.96 -27.83
C GLY A 12 -10.05 9.32 -27.64
N LYS A 13 -9.78 8.86 -26.42
CA LYS A 13 -8.62 8.02 -26.12
C LYS A 13 -9.18 6.62 -26.04
N THR A 14 -8.93 5.81 -27.06
CA THR A 14 -9.50 4.46 -27.21
C THR A 14 -8.80 3.51 -26.23
N GLY A 15 -9.00 3.74 -24.94
CA GLY A 15 -8.57 2.85 -23.88
C GLY A 15 -9.58 1.71 -23.74
N MET A 16 -9.11 0.48 -23.68
CA MET A 16 -9.93 -0.67 -23.31
C MET A 16 -10.00 -0.70 -21.78
N SER A 17 -11.18 -0.42 -21.22
CA SER A 17 -11.44 -0.59 -19.79
C SER A 17 -12.06 -1.96 -19.52
N ARG A 18 -11.56 -2.69 -18.53
CA ARG A 18 -12.14 -3.96 -18.07
C ARG A 18 -12.24 -3.96 -16.56
N THR A 19 -13.32 -4.55 -16.07
CA THR A 19 -13.58 -4.73 -14.65
C THR A 19 -13.93 -6.18 -14.41
N LYS A 20 -13.28 -6.81 -13.43
CA LYS A 20 -13.59 -8.19 -13.03
C LYS A 20 -13.46 -8.35 -11.53
N THR A 21 -14.39 -9.10 -10.94
CA THR A 21 -14.38 -9.44 -9.52
C THR A 21 -13.62 -10.75 -9.30
N TYR A 22 -12.77 -10.76 -8.27
CA TYR A 22 -11.98 -11.92 -7.85
C TYR A 22 -12.23 -12.20 -6.37
N ALA A 23 -12.31 -13.47 -5.99
CA ALA A 23 -12.41 -13.88 -4.60
C ALA A 23 -11.00 -13.95 -4.00
N ILE A 24 -10.62 -13.00 -3.15
CA ILE A 24 -9.32 -12.93 -2.50
C ILE A 24 -9.24 -13.98 -1.38
N THR A 25 -8.25 -14.87 -1.48
CA THR A 25 -8.02 -15.99 -0.56
C THR A 25 -6.59 -15.95 0.00
N LYS A 26 -6.21 -16.96 0.78
CA LYS A 26 -4.83 -17.19 1.23
C LYS A 26 -3.84 -17.50 0.11
N ARG A 27 -4.31 -17.94 -1.06
CA ARG A 27 -3.45 -18.30 -2.19
C ARG A 27 -3.17 -17.08 -3.06
N HIS A 28 -1.96 -16.99 -3.59
CA HIS A 28 -1.61 -16.00 -4.59
C HIS A 28 -2.50 -16.14 -5.82
N GLN A 29 -3.10 -15.03 -6.25
CA GLN A 29 -3.85 -14.95 -7.49
C GLN A 29 -3.08 -14.07 -8.47
N LEU A 30 -2.83 -14.61 -9.66
CA LEU A 30 -2.15 -13.92 -10.74
C LEU A 30 -3.19 -13.37 -11.71
N ILE A 31 -3.18 -12.05 -11.90
CA ILE A 31 -4.07 -11.36 -12.83
C ILE A 31 -3.19 -10.74 -13.91
N ASP A 32 -3.28 -11.25 -15.13
CA ASP A 32 -2.64 -10.65 -16.29
C ASP A 32 -3.19 -9.24 -16.54
N LEU A 33 -2.30 -8.23 -16.57
CA LEU A 33 -2.64 -6.82 -16.71
C LEU A 33 -2.61 -6.34 -18.17
N ASN A 34 -1.65 -6.78 -18.98
CA ASN A 34 -1.41 -6.20 -20.30
C ASN A 34 -1.90 -7.06 -21.48
N GLN A 35 -2.28 -8.32 -21.25
CA GLN A 35 -2.69 -9.25 -22.31
C GLN A 35 -1.58 -9.34 -23.39
N ASP A 36 -1.92 -9.10 -24.66
CA ASP A 36 -0.98 -9.18 -25.79
C ASP A 36 -0.38 -7.81 -26.18
N ASN A 37 -0.50 -6.79 -25.34
CA ASN A 37 -0.02 -5.44 -25.68
C ASN A 37 1.46 -5.27 -25.32
N VAL A 38 2.27 -4.86 -26.30
CA VAL A 38 3.71 -4.55 -26.16
C VAL A 38 3.91 -3.14 -25.63
N ASN A 39 3.32 -2.15 -26.31
CA ASN A 39 3.43 -0.74 -25.98
C ASN A 39 2.09 -0.24 -25.43
N PHE A 40 2.06 0.06 -24.14
CA PHE A 40 0.84 0.45 -23.45
C PHE A 40 1.11 1.38 -22.28
N LYS A 41 0.08 2.15 -21.93
CA LYS A 41 -0.09 2.78 -20.64
C LYS A 41 -1.27 2.13 -19.96
N LEU A 42 -1.09 1.68 -18.72
CA LEU A 42 -2.10 0.95 -17.98
C LEU A 42 -2.27 1.58 -16.61
N ASP A 43 -3.51 1.90 -16.26
CA ASP A 43 -3.91 2.27 -14.91
C ASP A 43 -4.76 1.15 -14.31
N PHE A 44 -4.44 0.69 -13.11
CA PHE A 44 -5.22 -0.33 -12.42
C PHE A 44 -5.70 0.15 -11.06
N MET A 45 -6.82 -0.42 -10.62
CA MET A 45 -7.42 -0.21 -9.32
C MET A 45 -7.93 -1.54 -8.80
N VAL A 46 -7.64 -1.83 -7.54
CA VAL A 46 -8.20 -2.96 -6.79
C VAL A 46 -9.01 -2.39 -5.65
N GLN A 47 -10.26 -2.79 -5.54
CA GLN A 47 -11.18 -2.35 -4.49
C GLN A 47 -11.82 -3.56 -3.81
N ALA A 48 -11.52 -3.77 -2.53
CA ALA A 48 -12.14 -4.79 -1.72
C ALA A 48 -13.60 -4.42 -1.41
N ALA A 49 -14.48 -5.43 -1.34
CA ALA A 49 -15.91 -5.23 -1.09
C ALA A 49 -16.22 -4.60 0.28
N GLY A 50 -15.34 -4.78 1.28
CA GLY A 50 -15.48 -4.21 2.62
C GLY A 50 -14.41 -3.13 2.91
N PRO A 51 -14.73 -2.12 3.74
CA PRO A 51 -13.77 -1.10 4.16
C PRO A 51 -12.68 -1.66 5.09
N ASP A 52 -12.98 -2.73 5.82
CA ASP A 52 -12.06 -3.36 6.76
C ASP A 52 -11.25 -4.51 6.18
N ASN A 53 -11.49 -4.85 4.92
CA ASN A 53 -10.75 -5.92 4.25
C ASN A 53 -9.36 -5.42 3.86
N GLU A 54 -8.33 -6.12 4.33
CA GLU A 54 -6.94 -5.86 4.00
C GLU A 54 -6.39 -6.94 3.08
N PHE A 55 -5.65 -6.51 2.06
CA PHE A 55 -5.00 -7.40 1.11
C PHE A 55 -3.59 -6.93 0.81
N GLN A 56 -2.81 -7.84 0.27
CA GLN A 56 -1.47 -7.61 -0.24
C GLN A 56 -1.50 -7.64 -1.76
N ALA A 57 -0.78 -6.71 -2.37
CA ALA A 57 -0.67 -6.58 -3.81
C ALA A 57 0.78 -6.30 -4.23
N ILE A 58 1.19 -6.89 -5.36
CA ILE A 58 2.42 -6.53 -6.06
C ILE A 58 2.22 -6.68 -7.56
N VAL A 59 2.84 -5.80 -8.34
CA VAL A 59 2.95 -5.96 -9.79
C VAL A 59 4.32 -6.55 -10.08
N VAL A 60 4.35 -7.63 -10.85
CA VAL A 60 5.56 -8.35 -11.23
C VAL A 60 5.59 -8.62 -12.72
N THR A 61 6.77 -8.76 -13.29
CA THR A 61 6.96 -9.24 -14.66
C THR A 61 7.10 -10.75 -14.69
N GLN A 62 6.87 -11.36 -15.87
CA GLN A 62 7.08 -12.82 -16.04
C GLN A 62 8.51 -13.26 -15.69
N GLU A 63 9.51 -12.45 -16.01
CA GLU A 63 10.91 -12.72 -15.67
C GLU A 63 11.11 -12.79 -14.15
N GLN A 64 10.50 -11.88 -13.40
CA GLN A 64 10.55 -11.87 -11.93
C GLN A 64 9.85 -13.08 -11.33
N LEU A 65 8.69 -13.48 -11.89
CA LEU A 65 7.97 -14.68 -11.47
C LEU A 65 8.79 -15.96 -11.69
N ASN A 66 9.61 -16.01 -12.73
CA ASN A 66 10.45 -17.17 -13.02
C ASN A 66 11.69 -17.27 -12.11
N GLN A 67 12.13 -16.15 -11.52
CA GLN A 67 13.35 -16.08 -10.71
C GLN A 67 13.09 -16.19 -9.20
N VAL A 68 11.94 -15.71 -8.73
CA VAL A 68 11.66 -15.52 -7.30
C VAL A 68 10.48 -16.36 -6.85
N ASP A 69 10.62 -16.99 -5.68
CA ASP A 69 9.50 -17.63 -4.98
C ASP A 69 8.52 -16.56 -4.48
N LEU A 70 7.26 -16.63 -4.93
CA LEU A 70 6.18 -15.71 -4.55
C LEU A 70 5.98 -15.62 -3.02
N ASN A 71 6.34 -16.64 -2.25
CA ASN A 71 6.21 -16.58 -0.79
C ASN A 71 7.27 -15.68 -0.13
N LYS A 72 8.34 -15.33 -0.86
CA LYS A 72 9.45 -14.51 -0.36
C LYS A 72 9.44 -13.08 -0.89
N ILE A 73 8.56 -12.78 -1.86
CA ILE A 73 8.49 -11.45 -2.45
C ILE A 73 7.76 -10.49 -1.50
N GLU A 74 8.32 -9.30 -1.29
CA GLU A 74 7.69 -8.29 -0.44
C GLU A 74 6.48 -7.69 -1.17
N MET A 75 5.27 -7.92 -0.62
CA MET A 75 4.03 -7.38 -1.17
C MET A 75 3.58 -6.14 -0.40
N LYS A 76 2.97 -5.18 -1.09
CA LYS A 76 2.42 -3.98 -0.45
C LYS A 76 1.06 -4.28 0.15
N SER A 77 0.88 -3.98 1.42
CA SER A 77 -0.41 -4.10 2.10
C SER A 77 -1.26 -2.86 1.86
N ALA A 78 -2.55 -3.04 1.59
CA ALA A 78 -3.52 -1.97 1.44
C ALA A 78 -4.84 -2.33 2.12
N LYS A 79 -5.46 -1.32 2.75
CA LYS A 79 -6.80 -1.41 3.32
C LYS A 79 -7.81 -0.87 2.33
N HIS A 80 -8.85 -1.65 2.04
CA HIS A 80 -9.94 -1.34 1.11
C HIS A 80 -9.56 -1.12 -0.37
N LYS A 81 -8.52 -0.34 -0.69
CA LYS A 81 -8.22 0.07 -2.07
C LYS A 81 -6.73 0.29 -2.32
N ILE A 82 -6.26 -0.11 -3.50
CA ILE A 82 -4.94 0.26 -4.05
C ILE A 82 -5.07 0.57 -5.54
N ASN A 83 -4.27 1.49 -6.04
CA ASN A 83 -4.19 1.85 -7.45
C ASN A 83 -2.74 2.03 -7.89
N GLY A 84 -2.49 1.88 -9.17
CA GLY A 84 -1.16 2.06 -9.76
C GLY A 84 -1.22 2.31 -11.26
N SER A 85 -0.10 2.77 -11.80
CA SER A 85 0.08 3.06 -13.22
C SER A 85 1.36 2.40 -13.73
N ILE A 86 1.31 1.84 -14.93
CA ILE A 86 2.42 1.16 -15.61
C ILE A 86 2.51 1.75 -17.02
N THR A 87 3.73 2.04 -17.48
CA THR A 87 3.97 2.46 -18.86
C THR A 87 5.08 1.61 -19.45
N ALA A 88 4.78 0.95 -20.57
CA ALA A 88 5.72 0.19 -21.38
C ALA A 88 5.72 0.79 -22.79
N ASN A 89 6.86 1.34 -23.22
CA ASN A 89 7.00 2.02 -24.52
C ASN A 89 8.36 1.73 -25.18
N ASN A 90 9.05 0.68 -24.73
CA ASN A 90 10.38 0.28 -25.17
C ASN A 90 10.34 -0.74 -26.32
N ASN A 91 9.16 -1.00 -26.90
CA ASN A 91 8.95 -1.98 -27.96
C ASN A 91 9.39 -3.41 -27.61
N LYS A 92 9.49 -3.76 -26.31
CA LYS A 92 9.82 -5.10 -25.83
C LYS A 92 8.57 -5.77 -25.27
N TYR A 93 8.27 -6.95 -25.78
CA TYR A 93 7.17 -7.75 -25.25
C TYR A 93 7.52 -8.24 -23.84
N GLN A 94 6.72 -7.83 -22.85
CA GLN A 94 6.86 -8.23 -21.46
C GLN A 94 5.48 -8.37 -20.83
N ASN A 95 5.24 -9.48 -20.13
CA ASN A 95 3.99 -9.72 -19.43
C ASN A 95 4.04 -9.21 -17.99
N TYR A 96 3.00 -8.47 -17.61
CA TYR A 96 2.82 -7.88 -16.30
C TYR A 96 1.66 -8.56 -15.58
N PHE A 97 1.91 -9.05 -14.37
CA PHE A 97 0.93 -9.70 -13.52
C PHE A 97 0.73 -8.90 -12.25
N LEU A 98 -0.52 -8.68 -11.88
CA LEU A 98 -0.91 -8.25 -10.55
C LEU A 98 -1.11 -9.50 -9.68
N VAL A 99 -0.31 -9.62 -8.63
CA VAL A 99 -0.44 -10.67 -7.62
C VAL A 99 -1.27 -10.13 -6.48
N LEU A 100 -2.35 -10.83 -6.12
CA LEU A 100 -3.19 -10.51 -4.97
C LEU A 100 -3.21 -11.67 -3.96
N LYS A 101 -3.22 -11.33 -2.68
CA LYS A 101 -3.34 -12.28 -1.55
C LYS A 101 -4.02 -11.58 -0.38
N LYS A 102 -4.78 -12.29 0.45
CA LYS A 102 -5.25 -11.71 1.73
C LYS A 102 -4.08 -11.49 2.69
N LYS A 103 -4.14 -10.43 3.50
CA LYS A 103 -3.07 -10.09 4.44
C LYS A 103 -3.02 -11.04 5.63
N ASP A 104 -4.16 -11.18 6.33
CA ASP A 104 -4.25 -12.00 7.54
C ASP A 104 -4.80 -13.38 7.19
N GLU A 105 -4.10 -14.46 7.59
CA GLU A 105 -4.50 -15.83 7.25
C GLU A 105 -5.84 -16.25 7.88
N ASP A 106 -6.17 -15.66 9.03
CA ASP A 106 -7.40 -15.92 9.79
C ASP A 106 -8.61 -15.09 9.31
N SER A 107 -8.37 -14.08 8.46
CA SER A 107 -9.47 -13.29 7.90
C SER A 107 -10.34 -14.12 6.94
N PRO A 108 -11.67 -13.91 6.92
CA PRO A 108 -12.55 -14.59 5.97
C PRO A 108 -12.20 -14.18 4.54
N ASP A 109 -12.37 -15.11 3.59
CA ASP A 109 -12.19 -14.80 2.18
C ASP A 109 -13.23 -13.73 1.74
N PHE A 110 -12.83 -12.83 0.84
CA PHE A 110 -13.68 -11.72 0.41
C PHE A 110 -13.50 -11.40 -1.07
N ASN A 111 -14.47 -10.72 -1.65
CA ASN A 111 -14.40 -10.30 -3.05
C ASN A 111 -13.67 -8.96 -3.19
N ALA A 112 -12.87 -8.83 -4.25
CA ALA A 112 -12.28 -7.57 -4.69
C ALA A 112 -12.57 -7.35 -6.17
N GLU A 113 -12.94 -6.11 -6.50
CA GLU A 113 -13.12 -5.64 -7.86
C GLU A 113 -11.79 -5.11 -8.39
N VAL A 114 -11.35 -5.62 -9.54
CA VAL A 114 -10.14 -5.17 -10.23
C VAL A 114 -10.55 -4.48 -11.52
N SER A 115 -10.31 -3.17 -11.58
CA SER A 115 -10.54 -2.33 -12.76
C SER A 115 -9.19 -2.04 -13.41
N VAL A 116 -9.09 -2.27 -14.72
CA VAL A 116 -7.90 -2.01 -15.52
C VAL A 116 -8.30 -1.14 -16.70
N LEU A 117 -7.63 -0.01 -16.85
CA LEU A 117 -7.73 0.88 -18.00
C LEU A 117 -6.44 0.75 -18.80
N LEU A 118 -6.52 0.10 -19.96
CA LEU A 118 -5.38 -0.12 -20.85
C LEU A 118 -5.49 0.80 -22.06
N GLU A 119 -4.44 1.58 -22.31
CA GLU A 119 -4.30 2.47 -23.45
C GLU A 119 -3.12 1.98 -24.30
N LYS A 120 -3.36 1.69 -25.58
CA LYS A 120 -2.27 1.36 -26.50
C LYS A 120 -1.45 2.61 -26.79
N VAL A 121 -0.13 2.47 -26.79
CA VAL A 121 0.81 3.55 -27.11
C VAL A 121 1.46 3.18 -28.44
N GLU A 122 1.50 4.11 -29.38
CA GLU A 122 2.22 3.90 -30.64
C GLU A 122 3.72 3.71 -30.33
N PRO A 123 4.40 2.76 -30.98
CA PRO A 123 5.84 2.63 -30.81
C PRO A 123 6.50 3.94 -31.21
N VAL A 124 7.41 4.44 -30.37
CA VAL A 124 8.29 5.53 -30.79
C VAL A 124 9.05 4.98 -31.99
N PRO A 125 8.97 5.60 -33.18
CA PRO A 125 9.73 5.12 -34.33
C PRO A 125 11.18 5.07 -33.89
N GLU A 126 11.79 3.89 -33.95
CA GLU A 126 13.23 3.76 -33.78
C GLU A 126 13.84 4.68 -34.83
N THR A 127 14.31 5.86 -34.39
CA THR A 127 15.25 6.66 -35.16
C THR A 127 16.35 5.70 -35.48
N LYS A 128 16.35 5.19 -36.71
CA LYS A 128 17.39 4.29 -37.22
C LYS A 128 18.70 4.91 -36.74
N PRO A 129 19.54 4.17 -36.01
CA PRO A 129 20.86 4.68 -35.66
C PRO A 129 21.43 5.20 -36.96
N MET A 130 21.68 6.51 -37.04
CA MET A 130 22.30 7.10 -38.22
C MET A 130 23.55 6.27 -38.45
N GLU A 131 23.55 5.51 -39.54
CA GLU A 131 24.65 4.70 -40.00
C GLU A 131 25.87 5.63 -40.01
N ASN A 132 26.81 5.37 -39.10
CA ASN A 132 28.16 5.95 -39.02
C ASN A 132 28.39 7.16 -39.95
N PHE A 133 28.04 8.36 -39.47
CA PHE A 133 28.90 9.47 -39.81
C PHE A 133 30.22 9.21 -39.08
N THR A 134 31.24 8.97 -39.88
CA THR A 134 32.66 8.89 -39.51
C THR A 134 32.96 9.84 -38.35
N PRO A 135 33.62 9.39 -37.27
CA PRO A 135 33.89 10.23 -36.11
C PRO A 135 34.78 11.40 -36.55
N ALA A 136 34.21 12.60 -36.62
CA ALA A 136 35.00 13.78 -36.32
C ALA A 136 35.32 13.65 -34.82
N GLU A 137 36.61 13.57 -34.48
CA GLU A 137 37.14 13.52 -33.11
C GLU A 137 36.22 14.19 -32.10
N GLU A 138 35.36 13.39 -31.48
CA GLU A 138 34.57 13.81 -30.35
C GLU A 138 35.53 13.74 -29.17
N GLN A 139 36.06 14.92 -28.81
CA GLN A 139 36.84 15.11 -27.59
C GLN A 139 36.09 14.41 -26.45
N GLU A 140 36.73 13.37 -25.93
CA GLU A 140 36.34 12.66 -24.72
C GLU A 140 36.28 13.69 -23.58
N GLU A 141 35.10 14.31 -23.39
CA GLU A 141 34.82 15.18 -22.27
C GLU A 141 34.78 14.26 -21.04
N ALA A 142 35.97 14.12 -20.43
CA ALA A 142 36.20 13.32 -19.24
C ALA A 142 35.06 13.55 -18.24
N ALA A 143 34.29 12.49 -17.98
CA ALA A 143 33.20 12.48 -17.03
C ALA A 143 33.68 13.10 -15.71
N THR A 144 33.30 14.35 -15.49
CA THR A 144 33.68 15.05 -14.27
C THR A 144 33.05 14.30 -13.10
N PRO A 145 33.84 13.83 -12.12
CA PRO A 145 33.30 13.11 -10.98
C PRO A 145 32.29 14.03 -10.29
N LEU A 146 31.03 13.58 -10.22
CA LEU A 146 29.96 14.34 -9.58
C LEU A 146 30.45 14.78 -8.20
N PRO A 147 30.41 16.09 -7.89
CA PRO A 147 30.93 16.58 -6.62
C PRO A 147 30.16 15.88 -5.49
N PRO A 148 30.87 15.32 -4.50
CA PRO A 148 30.24 14.54 -3.47
C PRO A 148 29.19 15.37 -2.72
N PHE A 149 28.07 14.73 -2.41
CA PHE A 149 26.84 15.36 -1.92
C PHE A 149 27.01 16.22 -0.65
N TYR A 150 28.06 15.98 0.15
CA TYR A 150 28.37 16.71 1.38
C TYR A 150 28.90 18.14 1.20
N ARG A 151 29.14 18.60 -0.04
CA ARG A 151 29.64 19.98 -0.31
C ARG A 151 28.52 21.04 -0.42
N ARG A 152 27.24 20.66 -0.42
CA ARG A 152 26.14 21.64 -0.43
C ARG A 152 26.07 22.36 0.92
N ARG A 153 26.20 23.69 0.93
CA ARG A 153 26.15 24.57 2.12
C ARG A 153 24.97 24.27 3.07
N ASN A 154 23.85 23.82 2.52
CA ASN A 154 22.63 23.54 3.27
C ASN A 154 22.69 22.23 4.09
N PHE A 155 23.61 21.31 3.78
CA PHE A 155 23.77 20.05 4.50
C PHE A 155 24.29 20.28 5.94
N TRP A 156 25.29 21.16 6.10
CA TRP A 156 25.84 21.52 7.41
C TRP A 156 24.83 22.26 8.29
N VAL A 157 23.98 23.10 7.69
CA VAL A 157 22.88 23.76 8.41
C VAL A 157 21.87 22.72 8.92
N GLY A 158 21.50 21.75 8.08
CA GLY A 158 20.60 20.67 8.49
C GLY A 158 21.16 19.83 9.64
N LEU A 159 22.45 19.50 9.61
CA LEU A 159 23.12 18.74 10.66
C LEU A 159 23.17 19.48 12.00
N LEU A 160 23.42 20.80 11.99
CA LEU A 160 23.37 21.63 13.19
C LEU A 160 21.97 21.72 13.80
N VAL A 161 20.92 21.81 12.97
CA VAL A 161 19.53 21.81 13.44
C VAL A 161 19.18 20.49 14.11
N ILE A 162 19.58 19.36 13.54
CA ILE A 162 19.35 18.03 14.12
C ILE A 162 20.04 17.91 15.49
N LEU A 163 21.30 18.34 15.61
CA LEU A 163 22.02 18.33 16.88
C LEU A 163 21.38 19.23 17.94
N ALA A 164 20.88 20.41 17.54
CA ALA A 164 20.17 21.31 18.44
C ALA A 164 18.86 20.69 18.97
N LEU A 165 18.09 20.01 18.10
CA LEU A 165 16.86 19.31 18.51
C LEU A 165 17.14 18.15 19.46
N ILE A 166 18.20 17.37 19.22
CA ILE A 166 18.61 16.29 20.13
C ILE A 166 19.01 16.87 21.49
N GLY A 167 19.81 17.95 21.50
CA GLY A 167 20.20 18.63 22.73
C GLY A 167 19.00 19.15 23.53
N LEU A 168 18.03 19.76 22.83
CA LEU A 168 16.81 20.29 23.45
C LEU A 168 15.93 19.17 24.01
N PHE A 169 15.83 18.03 23.30
CA PHE A 169 15.12 16.84 23.78
C PHE A 169 15.75 16.27 25.05
N VAL A 170 17.08 16.12 25.09
CA VAL A 170 17.81 15.62 26.26
C VAL A 170 17.67 16.59 27.44
N TYR A 171 17.79 17.90 27.17
CA TYR A 171 17.59 18.95 28.18
C TYR A 171 16.18 18.91 28.78
N TYR A 172 15.16 18.82 27.92
CA TYR A 172 13.77 18.71 28.33
C TYR A 172 13.57 17.48 29.21
N ARG A 173 14.07 16.32 28.80
CA ARG A 173 13.91 15.09 29.58
C ARG A 173 14.62 15.17 30.94
N TYR A 174 15.81 15.75 30.98
CA TYR A 174 16.54 15.93 32.24
C TYR A 174 15.80 16.85 33.21
N PHE A 175 15.21 17.94 32.71
CA PHE A 175 14.51 18.91 33.56
C PHE A 175 13.18 18.36 34.09
N TYR A 176 12.37 17.72 33.24
CA TYR A 176 11.06 17.20 33.65
C TYR A 176 11.15 15.96 34.55
N ASN A 177 12.22 15.16 34.43
CA ASN A 177 12.42 14.04 35.34
C ASN A 177 12.74 14.49 36.78
N LYS A 178 13.16 15.75 37.01
CA LYS A 178 13.46 16.26 38.37
C LYS A 178 12.25 16.85 39.10
N THR A 179 11.15 17.12 38.39
CA THR A 179 9.91 17.68 38.95
C THR A 179 8.82 16.63 39.16
N ALA A 180 9.16 15.34 39.18
CA ALA A 180 8.25 14.29 39.59
C ALA A 180 7.90 14.47 41.08
N VAL A 181 6.87 15.27 41.33
CA VAL A 181 6.20 15.37 42.63
C VAL A 181 5.76 13.95 42.97
N PRO A 182 6.21 13.36 44.10
CA PRO A 182 5.76 12.04 44.50
C PRO A 182 4.23 12.07 44.55
N ALA A 183 3.60 11.11 43.87
CA ALA A 183 2.15 11.00 43.86
C ALA A 183 1.64 11.06 45.31
N PRO A 184 0.60 11.87 45.60
CA PRO A 184 0.05 11.90 46.94
C PRO A 184 -0.33 10.46 47.31
N VAL A 185 0.19 9.99 48.45
CA VAL A 185 -0.15 8.67 48.99
C VAL A 185 -1.65 8.72 49.28
N VAL A 186 -2.45 8.26 48.33
CA VAL A 186 -3.89 8.10 48.52
C VAL A 186 -4.02 7.03 49.59
N ALA A 187 -4.37 7.45 50.81
CA ALA A 187 -4.69 6.56 51.90
C ALA A 187 -5.69 5.51 51.38
N ALA A 188 -5.31 4.24 51.49
CA ALA A 188 -6.10 3.12 51.00
C ALA A 188 -7.55 3.28 51.46
N ALA A 189 -8.49 3.35 50.51
CA ALA A 189 -9.91 3.38 50.82
C ALA A 189 -10.24 2.14 51.68
N PRO A 190 -11.02 2.30 52.77
CA PRO A 190 -11.41 1.17 53.60
C PRO A 190 -12.14 0.13 52.73
N ALA A 191 -11.79 -1.14 52.95
CA ALA A 191 -12.32 -2.26 52.20
C ALA A 191 -13.87 -2.20 52.16
N PRO A 192 -14.49 -2.42 50.98
CA PRO A 192 -15.94 -2.43 50.89
C PRO A 192 -16.51 -3.51 51.82
N ALA A 193 -17.52 -3.14 52.60
CA ALA A 193 -18.22 -4.05 53.50
C ALA A 193 -18.70 -5.29 52.72
N PRO A 194 -18.66 -6.50 53.33
CA PRO A 194 -19.08 -7.72 52.66
C PRO A 194 -20.54 -7.61 52.23
N ALA A 195 -20.79 -7.92 50.95
CA ALA A 195 -22.13 -7.92 50.39
C ALA A 195 -23.03 -8.96 51.12
N PRO A 196 -24.33 -8.66 51.31
CA PRO A 196 -25.26 -9.59 51.94
C PRO A 196 -25.39 -10.86 51.10
N VAL A 197 -25.26 -12.01 51.78
CA VAL A 197 -25.40 -13.35 51.21
C VAL A 197 -26.80 -13.49 50.63
N GLN A 198 -26.93 -13.69 49.31
CA GLN A 198 -28.20 -13.97 48.67
C GLN A 198 -28.66 -15.40 49.01
N SER A 199 -29.84 -15.53 49.60
CA SER A 199 -30.47 -16.82 49.91
C SER A 199 -30.82 -17.61 48.63
N PRO A 200 -30.64 -18.95 48.62
CA PRO A 200 -30.80 -19.79 47.43
C PRO A 200 -32.25 -20.07 46.98
N GLU A 201 -33.29 -19.50 47.60
CA GLU A 201 -34.69 -19.88 47.30
C GLU A 201 -35.27 -19.30 45.99
N THR A 202 -34.61 -18.38 45.30
CA THR A 202 -35.23 -17.68 44.15
C THR A 202 -34.96 -18.31 42.78
N GLN A 203 -34.15 -19.38 42.67
CA GLN A 203 -33.82 -19.95 41.35
C GLN A 203 -34.79 -21.02 40.82
N LEU A 204 -35.72 -21.55 41.63
CA LEU A 204 -36.55 -22.69 41.20
C LEU A 204 -37.75 -22.33 40.30
N TYR A 205 -38.13 -21.05 40.18
CA TYR A 205 -39.35 -20.67 39.43
C TYR A 205 -39.12 -20.21 37.99
N LYS A 206 -37.88 -20.13 37.50
CA LYS A 206 -37.61 -19.67 36.13
C LYS A 206 -37.57 -20.76 35.06
N GLU A 207 -37.64 -22.04 35.42
CA GLU A 207 -37.38 -23.14 34.47
C GLU A 207 -38.65 -23.85 33.92
N ILE A 208 -39.86 -23.40 34.26
CA ILE A 208 -41.11 -24.11 33.86
C ILE A 208 -41.91 -23.40 32.74
N ALA A 209 -41.40 -22.33 32.14
CA ALA A 209 -42.20 -21.48 31.24
C ALA A 209 -41.89 -21.61 29.73
N GLN A 210 -41.20 -22.65 29.26
CA GLN A 210 -40.93 -22.82 27.82
C GLN A 210 -41.19 -24.26 27.34
N ILE A 211 -42.45 -24.58 27.05
CA ILE A 211 -42.83 -25.70 26.20
C ILE A 211 -43.64 -25.13 25.03
N PRO A 212 -43.13 -25.16 23.78
CA PRO A 212 -43.90 -24.76 22.61
C PRO A 212 -44.86 -25.88 22.14
N VAL A 213 -46.05 -25.47 21.69
CA VAL A 213 -47.08 -26.29 21.01
C VAL A 213 -46.80 -26.36 19.52
#